data_AF-A0A6G0VM45-F1
#
_entry.id   AF-A0A6G0VM45-F1
#
_cell.length_a   1.000
_cell.length_b   1.000
_cell.length_c   1.000
_cell.angle_alpha   90.00
_cell.angle_beta   90.00
_cell.angle_gamma   90.00
#
_symmetry.space_group_name_H-M   'P 1'
#
loop_
_entity.id
_entity.type
_entity.pdbx_description
1 polymer ?
#
loop_
_entity_poly.entity_id
_entity_poly.type
_entity_poly.pdbx_seq_one_letter_code
_entity_poly.pdbx_strand_id
1 'polypeptide(L)'
;MPFLQSLKLLKAQTICRNISVGDLCKDVPCPIRAMNNIDTKFGTAVSCTLADPEGVGSIKVFLPKAIRMSDIDLETYNLGVVPTISLIYKGMNRRSFTIDFE
;
A
#
# COMPACT_ATOMS: atom_id res chain seq x y z
N MET A 1 26.85 -4.26 -18.23
CA MET A 1 26.22 -5.58 -17.97
C MET A 1 24.78 -5.38 -17.50
N PRO A 2 23.82 -5.20 -18.44
CA PRO A 2 22.44 -4.82 -18.13
C PRO A 2 21.68 -5.88 -17.32
N PHE A 3 22.03 -7.16 -17.47
CA PHE A 3 21.36 -8.28 -16.79
C PHE A 3 21.46 -8.24 -15.26
N LEU A 4 22.63 -7.90 -14.70
CA LEU A 4 22.82 -7.77 -13.25
C LEU A 4 22.03 -6.58 -12.68
N GLN A 5 21.84 -5.53 -13.49
CA GLN A 5 21.02 -4.38 -13.12
C GLN A 5 19.53 -4.74 -13.15
N SER A 6 19.09 -5.51 -14.15
CA SER A 6 17.73 -6.08 -14.21
C SER A 6 17.43 -7.01 -13.03
N LEU A 7 18.38 -7.86 -12.61
CA LEU A 7 18.20 -8.73 -11.44
C LEU A 7 18.13 -7.96 -10.12
N LYS A 8 18.86 -6.86 -9.97
CA LYS A 8 18.76 -5.97 -8.80
C LYS A 8 17.40 -5.24 -8.76
N LEU A 9 16.91 -4.79 -9.92
CA LEU A 9 15.56 -4.23 -10.08
C LEU A 9 14.48 -5.26 -9.74
N LEU A 10 14.57 -6.48 -10.28
CA LEU A 10 13.69 -7.60 -9.95
C LEU A 10 13.71 -7.94 -8.46
N LYS A 11 14.90 -7.96 -7.84
CA LYS A 11 15.05 -8.22 -6.41
C LYS A 11 14.41 -7.11 -5.56
N ALA A 12 14.50 -5.85 -5.97
CA ALA A 12 13.81 -4.75 -5.30
C ALA A 12 12.27 -4.85 -5.45
N GLN A 13 11.80 -5.37 -6.59
CA GLN A 13 10.38 -5.64 -6.83
C GLN A 13 9.85 -6.87 -6.06
N THR A 14 10.69 -7.86 -5.75
CA THR A 14 10.29 -9.07 -5.01
C THR A 14 10.33 -8.91 -3.49
N ILE A 15 10.96 -7.86 -2.95
CA ILE A 15 10.83 -7.51 -1.53
C ILE A 15 9.48 -6.79 -1.35
N CYS A 16 8.41 -7.59 -1.39
CA CYS A 16 7.06 -7.15 -1.09
C CYS A 16 6.64 -7.79 0.23
N ARG A 17 6.68 -7.00 1.31
CA ARG A 17 6.26 -7.48 2.63
C ARG A 17 4.74 -7.32 2.75
N ASN A 18 4.02 -8.42 2.93
CA ASN A 18 2.61 -8.37 3.27
C ASN A 18 2.49 -8.18 4.79
N ILE A 19 2.01 -7.03 5.25
CA ILE A 19 1.85 -6.75 6.67
C ILE A 19 0.45 -6.20 6.96
N SER A 20 0.05 -6.21 8.24
CA SER A 20 -1.15 -5.50 8.66
C SER A 20 -0.90 -4.00 8.67
N VAL A 21 -1.94 -3.20 8.46
CA VAL A 21 -1.86 -1.74 8.67
C VAL A 21 -1.40 -1.40 10.09
N GLY A 22 -1.76 -2.23 11.08
CA GLY A 22 -1.32 -2.07 12.47
C GLY A 22 0.17 -2.30 12.71
N ASP A 23 0.86 -2.94 11.77
CA ASP A 23 2.31 -3.22 11.82
C ASP A 23 3.13 -2.11 11.14
N LEU A 24 2.49 -1.08 10.58
CA LEU A 24 3.18 0.08 10.03
C LEU A 24 3.77 0.94 11.15
N CYS A 25 4.85 1.64 10.84
CA CYS A 25 5.41 2.64 11.74
C CYS A 25 4.40 3.77 11.96
N LYS A 26 4.11 4.05 13.23
CA LYS A 26 3.15 5.09 13.61
C LYS A 26 3.67 6.47 13.19
N ASP A 27 2.77 7.28 12.64
CA ASP A 27 3.01 8.66 12.19
C ASP A 27 4.09 8.78 11.09
N VAL A 28 4.37 7.68 10.37
CA VAL A 28 5.30 7.68 9.22
C VAL A 28 4.49 7.62 7.91
N PRO A 29 4.64 8.63 7.03
CA PRO A 29 4.03 8.60 5.70
C PRO A 29 4.60 7.48 4.83
N CYS A 30 3.70 6.62 4.33
CA CYS A 30 4.01 5.55 3.41
C CYS A 30 3.36 5.83 2.04
N PRO A 31 4.11 6.38 1.05
CA PRO A 31 3.57 6.71 -0.26
C PRO A 31 2.91 5.51 -0.95
N ILE A 32 1.67 5.69 -1.43
CA ILE A 32 0.91 4.63 -2.09
C ILE A 32 1.31 4.59 -3.57
N ARG A 33 1.94 3.49 -3.99
CA ARG A 33 2.38 3.29 -5.38
C ARG A 33 1.29 2.74 -6.28
N ALA A 34 0.44 1.88 -5.72
CA ALA A 34 -0.67 1.28 -6.45
C ALA A 34 -1.76 0.82 -5.48
N MET A 35 -2.99 0.73 -5.98
CA MET A 35 -4.14 0.23 -5.25
C MET A 35 -4.93 -0.75 -6.10
N ASN A 36 -5.49 -1.79 -5.50
CA ASN A 36 -6.33 -2.77 -6.20
C ASN A 36 -7.46 -3.26 -5.30
N ASN A 37 -8.65 -3.48 -5.86
CA ASN A 37 -9.67 -4.28 -5.19
C ASN A 37 -9.29 -5.75 -5.29
N ILE A 38 -9.35 -6.44 -4.15
CA ILE A 38 -9.06 -7.88 -4.06
C ILE A 38 -10.24 -8.54 -3.35
N ASP A 39 -10.82 -9.55 -4.00
CA ASP A 39 -11.83 -10.39 -3.38
C ASP A 39 -11.18 -11.31 -2.35
N THR A 40 -11.62 -11.19 -1.11
CA THR A 40 -11.23 -12.06 -0.02
C THR A 40 -12.42 -12.91 0.42
N LYS A 41 -12.17 -13.97 1.20
CA LYS A 41 -13.25 -14.75 1.83
C LYS A 41 -14.18 -13.94 2.74
N PHE A 42 -13.82 -12.70 3.07
CA PHE A 42 -14.59 -11.78 3.92
C PHE A 42 -15.26 -10.65 3.11
N GLY A 43 -15.21 -10.72 1.78
CA GLY A 43 -15.66 -9.71 0.82
C GLY A 43 -14.48 -8.99 0.14
N THR A 44 -14.81 -8.06 -0.75
CA THR A 44 -13.83 -7.23 -1.47
C THR A 44 -13.16 -6.24 -0.50
N ALA A 45 -11.83 -6.16 -0.57
CA ALA A 45 -11.02 -5.25 0.21
C ALA A 45 -10.05 -4.49 -0.69
N VAL A 46 -9.77 -3.23 -0.35
CA VAL A 46 -8.75 -2.44 -1.04
C VAL A 46 -7.37 -2.86 -0.54
N SER A 47 -6.51 -3.28 -1.45
CA SER A 47 -5.10 -3.55 -1.18
C SER A 47 -4.24 -2.43 -1.73
N CYS A 48 -3.37 -1.88 -0.87
CA CYS A 48 -2.43 -0.84 -1.23
C CYS A 48 -1.00 -1.41 -1.28
N THR A 49 -0.28 -1.09 -2.34
CA THR A 49 1.17 -1.27 -2.42
C THR A 49 1.82 0.06 -2.06
N LEU A 50 2.50 0.10 -0.92
CA LEU A 50 3.20 1.25 -0.37
C LEU A 50 4.69 1.18 -0.71
N ALA A 51 5.34 2.33 -0.79
CA ALA A 51 6.80 2.41 -0.71
C ALA A 51 7.24 2.06 0.73
N ASP A 52 8.26 1.21 0.86
CA ASP A 52 8.86 0.92 2.16
C ASP A 52 9.67 2.14 2.64
N PRO A 53 9.32 2.78 3.78
CA PRO A 53 10.06 3.91 4.29
C PRO A 53 11.46 3.53 4.80
N GLU A 54 11.71 2.26 5.13
CA GLU A 54 12.98 1.79 5.70
C GLU A 54 13.93 1.21 4.64
N GLY A 55 13.55 1.13 3.37
CA GLY A 55 14.37 0.49 2.34
C GLY A 55 13.88 0.62 0.91
N VAL A 56 14.43 -0.24 0.03
CA VAL A 56 14.13 -0.23 -1.42
C VAL A 56 12.93 -1.13 -1.77
N GLY A 57 12.19 -1.59 -0.76
CA GLY A 57 11.09 -2.55 -0.89
C GLY A 57 9.74 -1.90 -1.18
N SER A 58 8.72 -2.75 -1.29
CA SER A 58 7.32 -2.34 -1.24
C SER A 58 6.62 -3.07 -0.09
N ILE A 59 5.61 -2.42 0.48
CA ILE A 59 4.80 -3.00 1.54
C ILE A 59 3.39 -3.16 0.99
N LYS A 60 2.83 -4.35 1.08
CA LYS A 60 1.43 -4.57 0.71
C LYS A 60 0.59 -4.64 1.97
N VAL A 61 -0.42 -3.78 2.03
CA VAL A 61 -1.38 -3.73 3.13
C VAL A 61 -2.80 -3.85 2.61
N PHE A 62 -3.71 -4.33 3.44
CA PHE A 62 -5.14 -4.29 3.20
C PHE A 62 -5.78 -3.20 4.04
N LEU A 63 -6.55 -2.32 3.42
CA LEU A 63 -7.27 -1.28 4.15
C LEU A 63 -8.42 -1.89 4.97
N PRO A 64 -8.82 -1.22 6.07
CA PRO A 64 -10.01 -1.63 6.81
C PRO A 64 -11.23 -1.75 5.91
N LYS A 65 -12.07 -2.76 6.15
CA LYS A 65 -13.28 -3.08 5.35
C LYS A 65 -14.29 -1.93 5.19
N ALA A 66 -14.21 -0.92 6.07
CA ALA A 66 -15.02 0.30 5.96
C ALA A 66 -14.63 1.17 4.75
N ILE A 67 -13.39 1.06 4.29
CA ILE A 67 -12.88 1.78 3.12
C ILE A 67 -13.18 0.96 1.88
N ARG A 68 -13.84 1.60 0.91
CA ARG A 68 -14.18 1.02 -0.39
C ARG A 68 -13.91 2.06 -1.46
N MET A 69 -13.39 1.61 -2.59
CA MET A 69 -13.17 2.45 -3.76
C MET A 69 -13.67 1.69 -4.99
N SER A 70 -14.19 2.42 -5.98
CA SER A 70 -14.60 1.83 -7.24
C SER A 70 -13.36 1.46 -8.06
N ASP A 71 -13.45 0.45 -8.93
CA ASP A 71 -12.33 0.08 -9.80
C ASP A 71 -11.88 1.25 -10.69
N ILE A 72 -12.83 2.11 -11.09
CA ILE A 72 -12.56 3.32 -11.89
C ILE A 72 -11.67 4.32 -11.13
N ASP A 73 -11.96 4.54 -9.84
CA ASP A 73 -11.15 5.45 -9.00
C ASP A 73 -9.74 4.89 -8.80
N LEU A 74 -9.63 3.57 -8.58
CA LEU A 74 -8.36 2.87 -8.42
C LEU A 74 -7.52 2.92 -9.71
N GLU A 75 -8.14 2.70 -10.87
CA GLU A 75 -7.49 2.82 -12.17
C GLU A 75 -7.00 4.24 -12.42
N THR A 76 -7.84 5.24 -12.13
CA THR A 76 -7.48 6.66 -12.26
C THR A 76 -6.28 7.01 -11.39
N TYR A 77 -6.24 6.50 -10.17
CA TYR A 77 -5.09 6.63 -9.27
C TYR A 77 -3.83 5.96 -9.85
N ASN A 78 -3.95 4.70 -10.26
CA ASN A 78 -2.82 3.90 -10.74
C ASN A 78 -2.23 4.43 -12.06
N LEU A 79 -3.03 5.11 -12.88
CA LEU A 79 -2.58 5.79 -14.10
C LEU A 79 -1.78 7.08 -13.82
N GLY A 80 -1.72 7.53 -12.55
CA GLY A 80 -1.03 8.76 -12.16
C GLY A 80 -1.78 10.03 -12.58
N VAL A 81 -3.11 9.93 -12.80
CA VAL A 81 -3.95 11.09 -13.15
C VAL A 81 -4.12 12.03 -11.96
N VAL A 82 -4.01 11.50 -10.74
CA VAL A 82 -4.04 12.26 -9.49
C VAL A 82 -2.67 12.21 -8.79
N PRO A 83 -2.34 13.21 -7.94
CA PRO A 83 -1.12 13.20 -7.16
C PRO A 83 -1.00 11.96 -6.28
N THR A 84 0.23 11.47 -6.11
CA THR A 84 0.53 10.39 -5.17
C THR A 84 0.19 10.83 -3.75
N ILE A 85 -0.60 10.03 -3.06
CA ILE A 85 -0.92 10.22 -1.63
C ILE A 85 -0.15 9.21 -0.78
N SER A 86 0.04 9.53 0.49
CA SER A 86 0.68 8.69 1.49
C SER A 86 -0.34 8.17 2.49
N LEU A 87 -0.22 6.90 2.83
CA LEU A 87 -0.96 6.31 3.95
C LEU A 87 -0.17 6.56 5.24
N ILE A 88 -0.85 7.08 6.26
CA ILE A 88 -0.25 7.30 7.58
C ILE A 88 -1.03 6.50 8.61
N TYR A 89 -0.34 5.60 9.31
CA TYR A 89 -0.91 4.91 10.45
C TYR A 89 -0.80 5.78 11.71
N LYS A 90 -1.93 6.18 12.31
CA LYS A 90 -1.98 7.02 13.51
C LYS A 90 -2.14 6.20 14.81
N GLY A 91 -2.13 4.87 14.73
CA GLY A 91 -2.30 3.97 15.87
C GLY A 91 -3.66 3.26 15.87
N MET A 92 -3.99 2.63 17.00
CA MET A 92 -5.24 1.90 17.18
C MET A 92 -6.07 2.54 18.29
N ASN A 93 -7.36 2.76 18.03
CA ASN A 93 -8.32 3.16 19.06
C ASN A 93 -9.31 2.01 19.29
N ARG A 94 -9.26 1.43 20.50
CA ARG A 94 -10.03 0.24 20.90
C ARG A 94 -9.79 -0.97 19.98
N ARG A 95 -10.57 -1.09 18.90
CA ARG A 95 -10.54 -2.20 17.93
C ARG A 95 -10.45 -1.72 16.48
N SER A 96 -10.24 -0.43 16.27
CA SER A 96 -10.19 0.18 14.95
C SER A 96 -8.82 0.79 14.72
N PHE A 97 -8.24 0.54 13.54
CA PHE A 97 -7.05 1.26 13.09
C PHE A 97 -7.44 2.69 12.76
N THR A 98 -6.68 3.64 13.28
CA THR A 98 -6.76 5.04 12.89
C THR A 98 -5.73 5.25 11.79
N ILE A 99 -6.20 5.54 10.58
CA ILE A 99 -5.35 5.82 9.42
C ILE A 99 -5.74 7.16 8.81
N ASP A 100 -4.78 7.81 8.19
CA ASP A 100 -4.94 9.08 7.49
C ASP A 100 -4.32 9.02 6.08
N PHE A 101 -4.71 9.96 5.23
CA PHE A 101 -4.20 10.09 3.87
C PHE A 101 -3.75 11.53 3.61
N GLU A 102 -2.48 11.71 3.25
CA GLU A 102 -1.86 13.02 2.98
C GLU A 102 -1.20 13.06 1.59
#